data_AF-A0A1E7YU47-F1
#
_entry.id   AF-A0A1E7YU47-F1
#
_cell.length_a   1.000
_cell.length_b   1.000
_cell.length_c   1.000
_cell.angle_alpha   90.00
_cell.angle_beta   90.00
_cell.angle_gamma   90.00
#
_symmetry.space_group_name_H-M   'P 1'
#
loop_
_entity.id
_entity.type
_entity.pdbx_description
1 polymer ?
#
loop_
_entity_poly.entity_id
_entity_poly.type
_entity_poly.pdbx_seq_one_letter_code
_entity_poly.pdbx_strand_id
1 'polypeptide(L)'
;MPTEAIRDRLTQIPGIGRWSAEYVLLRALGRLDVFPGDDVGGRKGLLRWLGEDPEGAGYEETLRYLAPWSPFAGMIYLLMLLRRLEAGNHIQPKESFTR
;
A
#
# COMPACT_ATOMS: atom_id res chain seq x y z
N MET A 1 -14.25 -13.57 7.69
CA MET A 1 -14.56 -12.28 8.35
C MET A 1 -14.23 -11.16 7.37
N PRO A 2 -15.13 -10.18 7.18
CA PRO A 2 -14.89 -9.00 6.34
C PRO A 2 -13.63 -8.23 6.77
N THR A 3 -12.97 -7.56 5.83
CA THR A 3 -11.72 -6.82 6.05
C THR A 3 -11.89 -5.76 7.14
N GLU A 4 -13.00 -5.03 7.13
CA GLU A 4 -13.35 -3.97 8.06
C GLU A 4 -13.49 -4.52 9.48
N ALA A 5 -14.19 -5.65 9.64
CA ALA A 5 -14.37 -6.28 10.94
C ALA A 5 -13.05 -6.80 11.54
N ILE A 6 -12.11 -7.25 10.71
CA ILE A 6 -10.77 -7.63 11.18
C ILE A 6 -9.98 -6.37 11.59
N ARG A 7 -9.99 -5.32 10.77
CA ARG A 7 -9.35 -4.03 11.09
C ARG A 7 -9.83 -3.52 12.44
N ASP A 8 -11.15 -3.46 12.63
CA ASP A 8 -11.75 -2.91 13.84
C ASP A 8 -11.31 -3.70 15.08
N ARG A 9 -11.29 -5.05 14.99
CA ARG A 9 -10.74 -5.91 16.05
C ARG A 9 -9.26 -5.66 16.33
N LEU A 10 -8.43 -5.51 15.29
CA LEU A 10 -7.00 -5.24 15.44
C LEU A 10 -6.77 -3.90 16.15
N THR A 11 -7.55 -2.87 15.82
CA THR A 11 -7.43 -1.53 16.43
C THR A 11 -7.87 -1.46 17.90
N GLN A 12 -8.53 -2.50 18.43
CA GLN A 12 -8.83 -2.58 19.87
C GLN A 12 -7.60 -2.98 20.71
N ILE A 13 -6.52 -3.46 20.08
CA ILE A 13 -5.29 -3.83 20.78
C ILE A 13 -4.50 -2.54 21.08
N PRO A 14 -4.14 -2.26 22.35
CA PRO A 14 -3.36 -1.07 22.71
C PRO A 14 -2.06 -0.96 21.89
N GLY A 15 -1.85 0.19 21.25
CA GLY A 15 -0.69 0.43 20.39
C GLY A 15 -0.87 0.06 18.91
N ILE A 16 -2.00 -0.55 18.51
CA ILE A 16 -2.32 -0.83 17.10
C ILE A 16 -3.27 0.23 16.55
N GLY A 17 -2.71 1.19 15.81
CA GLY A 17 -3.49 2.17 15.03
C GLY A 17 -3.97 1.63 13.69
N ARG A 18 -4.71 2.47 12.93
CA ARG A 18 -5.23 2.13 11.59
C ARG A 18 -4.14 1.64 10.65
N TRP A 19 -3.04 2.40 10.53
CA TRP A 19 -1.91 2.03 9.68
C TRP A 19 -1.38 0.62 10.01
N SER A 20 -1.12 0.33 11.29
CA SER A 20 -0.62 -0.98 11.72
C SER A 20 -1.62 -2.09 11.41
N ALA A 21 -2.91 -1.86 11.64
CA ALA A 21 -3.96 -2.83 11.33
C ALA A 21 -4.06 -3.13 9.82
N GLU A 22 -4.02 -2.09 8.98
CA GLU A 22 -4.04 -2.23 7.51
C GLU A 22 -2.78 -2.93 6.99
N TYR A 23 -1.61 -2.63 7.57
CA TYR A 23 -0.37 -3.30 7.23
C TYR A 23 -0.41 -4.79 7.59
N VAL A 24 -0.96 -5.16 8.76
CA VAL A 24 -1.18 -6.57 9.15
C VAL A 24 -2.16 -7.26 8.19
N LEU A 25 -3.27 -6.60 7.84
CA LEU A 25 -4.24 -7.13 6.87
C LEU A 25 -3.57 -7.50 5.54
N LEU A 26 -2.75 -6.59 5.00
CA LEU A 26 -2.05 -6.83 3.74
C LEU A 26 -0.95 -7.89 3.89
N ARG A 27 0.00 -7.70 4.81
CA ARG A 27 1.26 -8.46 4.84
C ARG A 27 1.17 -9.78 5.59
N ALA A 28 0.35 -9.86 6.63
CA ALA A 28 0.20 -11.07 7.42
C ALA A 28 -1.04 -11.89 7.01
N LEU A 29 -2.16 -11.23 6.69
CA LEU A 29 -3.43 -11.89 6.36
C LEU A 29 -3.73 -11.95 4.86
N GLY A 30 -2.87 -11.40 4.01
CA GLY A 30 -2.96 -11.52 2.55
C GLY A 30 -4.16 -10.81 1.92
N ARG A 31 -4.69 -9.76 2.56
CA ARG A 31 -5.77 -8.93 2.02
C ARG A 31 -5.23 -7.98 0.95
N LEU A 32 -5.23 -8.44 -0.30
CA LEU A 32 -4.70 -7.71 -1.45
C LEU A 32 -5.53 -6.49 -1.87
N ASP A 33 -6.72 -6.34 -1.30
CA ASP A 33 -7.61 -5.19 -1.44
C ASP A 33 -7.22 -4.02 -0.51
N VAL A 34 -6.36 -4.25 0.49
CA VAL A 34 -6.01 -3.26 1.51
C VAL A 34 -4.70 -2.55 1.16
N PHE A 35 -4.79 -1.25 0.92
CA PHE A 35 -3.65 -0.34 0.87
C PHE A 35 -3.56 0.43 2.21
N PRO A 36 -2.43 0.39 2.93
CA PRO A 36 -2.24 1.20 4.15
C PRO A 36 -2.20 2.71 3.83
N GLY A 37 -3.37 3.37 3.80
CA GLY A 37 -3.50 4.74 3.28
C GLY A 37 -2.82 5.83 4.12
N ASP A 38 -2.60 5.53 5.40
CA ASP A 38 -1.85 6.40 6.32
C ASP A 38 -0.32 6.25 6.19
N ASP A 39 0.16 5.34 5.32
CA ASP A 39 1.58 5.21 5.03
C ASP A 39 2.06 6.38 4.17
N VAL A 40 2.73 7.34 4.80
CA VAL A 40 3.25 8.54 4.11
C VAL A 40 4.19 8.16 2.97
N GLY A 41 5.02 7.12 3.14
CA GLY A 41 5.96 6.67 2.10
C GLY A 41 5.25 6.03 0.93
N GLY A 42 4.30 5.13 1.20
CA GLY A 42 3.46 4.46 0.21
C GLY A 42 2.60 5.44 -0.57
N ARG A 43 1.93 6.37 0.13
CA ARG A 43 1.11 7.43 -0.48
C ARG A 43 1.93 8.36 -1.38
N LYS A 44 3.05 8.87 -0.88
CA LYS A 44 3.94 9.72 -1.68
C LYS A 44 4.51 8.96 -2.88
N GLY A 45 4.83 7.69 -2.72
CA GLY A 45 5.27 6.82 -3.81
C GLY A 45 4.21 6.67 -4.90
N LEU A 46 2.96 6.41 -4.51
CA LEU A 46 1.81 6.33 -5.41
C LEU A 46 1.65 7.62 -6.21
N LEU A 47 1.54 8.76 -5.53
CA LEU A 47 1.30 10.06 -6.19
C LEU A 47 2.42 10.41 -7.17
N ARG A 48 3.68 10.21 -6.78
CA ARG A 48 4.83 10.38 -7.69
C ARG A 48 4.75 9.50 -8.92
N TRP A 49 4.33 8.25 -8.74
CA TRP A 49 4.18 7.31 -9.86
C TRP A 49 3.03 7.72 -10.81
N LEU A 50 1.97 8.32 -10.28
CA LEU A 50 0.85 8.87 -11.06
C LEU A 50 1.15 10.24 -11.69
N GLY A 51 2.27 10.89 -11.32
CA GLY A 51 2.61 12.23 -11.78
C GLY A 51 1.86 13.34 -11.03
N GLU A 52 1.30 13.03 -9.86
CA GLU A 52 0.53 13.94 -9.01
C GLU A 52 1.41 14.58 -7.92
N ASP A 53 0.91 15.65 -7.27
CA ASP A 53 1.59 16.29 -6.14
C ASP A 53 1.70 15.32 -4.93
N PRO A 54 2.90 14.96 -4.46
CA PRO A 54 3.10 14.03 -3.35
C PRO A 54 2.54 14.52 -2.00
N GLU A 55 2.34 15.82 -1.82
CA GLU A 55 1.73 16.37 -0.60
C GLU A 55 0.21 16.60 -0.77
N GLY A 56 -0.32 16.41 -1.98
CA GLY A 56 -1.67 16.81 -2.36
C GLY A 56 -2.79 15.86 -1.94
N ALA A 57 -2.48 14.65 -1.44
CA ALA A 57 -3.49 13.65 -1.08
C ALA A 57 -3.42 13.23 0.39
N GLY A 58 -4.60 13.17 1.02
CA GLY A 58 -4.82 12.48 2.31
C GLY A 58 -5.27 11.03 2.11
N TYR A 59 -5.73 10.39 3.19
CA TYR A 59 -6.19 8.99 3.17
C TYR A 59 -7.31 8.74 2.14
N GLU A 60 -8.41 9.51 2.21
CA GLU A 60 -9.58 9.33 1.32
C GLU A 60 -9.24 9.57 -0.16
N GLU A 61 -8.42 10.59 -0.44
CA GLU A 61 -7.96 10.88 -1.80
C GLU A 61 -7.07 9.75 -2.34
N THR A 62 -6.21 9.17 -1.50
CA THR A 62 -5.40 8.00 -1.86
C THR A 62 -6.28 6.83 -2.27
N LEU A 63 -7.37 6.59 -1.56
CA LEU A 63 -8.34 5.54 -1.93
C LEU A 63 -9.02 5.82 -3.26
N ARG A 64 -9.32 7.10 -3.58
CA ARG A 64 -9.86 7.48 -4.91
C ARG A 64 -8.87 7.17 -6.02
N TYR A 65 -7.59 7.53 -5.85
CA TYR A 65 -6.56 7.18 -6.82
C TYR A 65 -6.45 5.67 -7.01
N LEU A 66 -6.67 4.89 -5.95
CA LEU A 66 -6.57 3.43 -6.00
C LEU A 66 -7.79 2.71 -6.56
N ALA A 67 -8.94 3.37 -6.63
CA ALA A 67 -10.21 2.78 -7.07
C ALA A 67 -10.13 2.03 -8.42
N PRO A 68 -9.41 2.51 -9.45
CA PRO A 68 -9.26 1.80 -10.73
C PRO A 68 -8.61 0.42 -10.62
N TRP A 69 -7.83 0.16 -9.56
CA TRP A 69 -7.17 -1.13 -9.33
C TRP A 69 -7.93 -2.03 -8.37
N SER A 70 -9.16 -1.69 -7.95
CA SER A 70 -9.98 -2.59 -7.14
C SER A 70 -10.18 -3.95 -7.83
N PRO A 71 -10.04 -5.10 -7.12
CA PRO A 71 -9.82 -5.28 -5.68
C PRO A 71 -8.33 -5.51 -5.29
N PHE A 72 -7.39 -4.92 -6.01
CA PHE A 72 -5.94 -5.17 -5.89
C PHE A 72 -5.13 -3.96 -5.40
N ALA A 73 -5.75 -3.02 -4.67
CA ALA A 73 -5.07 -1.83 -4.18
C ALA A 73 -3.84 -2.15 -3.31
N GLY A 74 -3.89 -3.20 -2.50
CA GLY A 74 -2.75 -3.70 -1.73
C GLY A 74 -1.60 -4.23 -2.58
N MET A 75 -1.86 -4.73 -3.79
CA MET A 75 -0.79 -5.09 -4.73
C MET A 75 -0.01 -3.85 -5.18
N ILE A 76 -0.70 -2.72 -5.40
CA ILE A 76 -0.06 -1.45 -5.73
C ILE A 76 0.89 -1.01 -4.61
N TYR A 77 0.50 -1.18 -3.34
CA TYR A 77 1.39 -0.92 -2.21
C TYR A 77 2.69 -1.75 -2.27
N LEU A 78 2.57 -3.06 -2.53
CA LEU A 78 3.74 -3.94 -2.64
C LEU A 78 4.66 -3.53 -3.81
N LEU A 79 4.07 -3.13 -4.94
CA LEU A 79 4.84 -2.57 -6.06
C LEU A 79 5.54 -1.28 -5.68
N MET A 80 4.91 -0.38 -4.90
CA MET A 80 5.57 0.84 -4.43
C MET A 80 6.79 0.54 -3.55
N LEU A 81 6.70 -0.49 -2.69
CA LEU A 81 7.85 -0.95 -1.90
C LEU A 81 8.97 -1.50 -2.79
N LEU A 82 8.63 -2.30 -3.80
CA LEU A 82 9.59 -2.84 -4.75
C LEU A 82 10.32 -1.72 -5.51
N ARG A 83 9.56 -0.76 -6.05
CA ARG A 83 10.12 0.39 -6.77
C ARG A 83 11.02 1.25 -5.90
N ARG A 84 10.73 1.36 -4.60
CA ARG A 84 11.60 2.05 -3.65
C ARG A 84 12.94 1.33 -3.49
N LEU A 85 12.95 -0.01 -3.46
CA LEU A 85 14.18 -0.78 -3.39
C LEU A 85 14.99 -0.66 -4.69
N GLU A 86 14.33 -0.67 -5.85
CA GLU A 86 14.97 -0.42 -7.16
C GLU A 86 15.60 0.96 -7.21
N ALA A 87 14.87 2.01 -6.83
CA ALA A 87 15.37 3.38 -6.81
C ALA A 87 16.54 3.59 -5.82
N GLY A 88 16.59 2.80 -4.75
CA GLY A 88 17.70 2.77 -3.80
C GLY A 88 18.89 1.90 -4.23
N ASN A 89 18.87 1.33 -5.44
CA ASN A 89 19.85 0.35 -5.93
C ASN A 89 20.03 -0.87 -5.00
N HIS A 90 19.03 -1.21 -4.18
CA HIS A 90 19.07 -2.37 -3.27
C HIS A 90 18.75 -3.68 -3.99
N ILE A 91 18.04 -3.60 -5.11
CA ILE A 91 17.72 -4.71 -5.99
C ILE A 91 17.95 -4.27 -7.43
N GLN A 92 18.46 -5.19 -8.25
CA GLN A 92 18.56 -5.00 -9.69
C GLN A 92 17.42 -5.79 -10.34
N PRO A 93 16.76 -5.24 -11.36
CA PRO A 93 15.85 -6.03 -12.19
C PRO A 93 16.61 -7.25 -12.68
N LYS A 94 16.06 -8.45 -12.47
CA LYS A 94 16.61 -9.63 -13.14
C LYS A 94 16.47 -9.38 -14.63
N GLU A 95 17.55 -9.57 -15.38
CA GLU A 95 17.50 -9.50 -16.85
C GLU A 95 16.26 -10.25 -17.34
N SER A 96 15.48 -9.57 -18.17
CA SER A 96 14.29 -10.14 -18.78
C SER A 96 14.64 -11.50 -19.36
N PHE A 97 13.84 -12.52 -19.03
CA PHE A 97 13.88 -13.82 -19.70
C PHE A 97 13.50 -13.58 -21.16
N THR A 98 14.49 -13.19 -21.95
CA THR A 98 14.44 -13.25 -23.40
C THR A 98 14.61 -14.73 -23.71
N ARG A 99 13.49 -15.42 -23.91
CA ARG A 99 13.45 -16.67 -24.66
C ARG A 99 12.94 -16.37 -26.05
#